data_AF-A0A077KZM1-F1
#
_entry.id   AF-A0A077KZM1-F1
#
_cell.length_a   1.000
_cell.length_b   1.000
_cell.length_c   1.000
_cell.angle_alpha   90.00
_cell.angle_beta   90.00
_cell.angle_gamma   90.00
#
_symmetry.space_group_name_H-M   'P 1'
#
loop_
_entity.id
_entity.type
_entity.pdbx_description
1 polymer ?
#
loop_
_entity_poly.entity_id
_entity_poly.type
_entity_poly.pdbx_seq_one_letter_code
_entity_poly.pdbx_strand_id
1 'polypeptide(L)'
;MKGLVGFTLLVCSLGLVACQSSSPTVEGKTHEYTLKQKCPTLMDMKVGEVLVFNAPENPSTGYQWQLLQPLKIFKTEETYLQNDNEEGAVGVGGTKTFRFKAEKPGQDYIELVHVRSWESSKQPDQQWRCRIRVS
;
A
#
# COMPACT_ATOMS: atom_id res chain seq x y z
N MET A 1 11.76 16.39 -73.16
CA MET A 1 12.22 17.42 -72.20
C MET A 1 11.78 16.93 -70.83
N LYS A 2 12.68 16.21 -70.13
CA LYS A 2 13.38 16.65 -68.90
C LYS A 2 12.36 16.93 -67.78
N GLY A 3 12.33 16.28 -66.63
CA GLY A 3 13.21 15.35 -65.91
C GLY A 3 12.62 15.29 -64.49
N LEU A 4 12.47 14.10 -63.92
CA LEU A 4 13.35 13.56 -62.87
C LEU A 4 13.05 14.08 -61.45
N VAL A 5 12.39 13.21 -60.67
CA VAL A 5 12.73 12.72 -59.30
C VAL A 5 12.96 13.73 -58.16
N GLY A 6 12.37 13.44 -57.00
CA GLY A 6 12.81 14.03 -55.73
C GLY A 6 11.93 13.70 -54.53
N PHE A 7 11.81 12.42 -54.19
CA PHE A 7 11.24 11.96 -52.92
C PHE A 7 12.17 12.38 -51.78
N THR A 8 11.70 13.10 -50.77
CA THR A 8 12.43 13.20 -49.49
C THR A 8 11.44 13.42 -48.35
N LEU A 9 10.93 12.29 -47.84
CA LEU A 9 10.43 12.19 -46.48
C LEU A 9 11.58 12.53 -45.52
N LEU A 10 11.42 13.57 -44.70
CA LEU A 10 12.31 13.82 -43.57
C LEU A 10 11.68 13.21 -42.31
N VAL A 11 12.00 11.95 -42.04
CA VAL A 11 11.70 11.28 -40.76
C VAL A 11 12.89 11.54 -39.85
N CYS A 12 12.75 12.49 -38.90
CA CYS A 12 13.67 12.63 -37.78
C CYS A 12 13.02 12.01 -36.55
N SER A 13 13.27 10.71 -36.37
CA SER A 13 13.02 9.96 -35.16
C SER A 13 14.24 10.08 -34.22
N LEU A 14 13.99 10.21 -32.92
CA LEU A 14 14.66 9.57 -31.77
C LEU A 14 14.81 10.54 -30.59
N GLY A 15 14.27 10.13 -29.43
CA GLY A 15 14.54 10.78 -28.15
C GLY A 15 13.52 10.54 -27.04
N LEU A 16 12.73 9.46 -27.06
CA LEU A 16 12.01 9.06 -25.85
C LEU A 16 13.00 8.38 -24.90
N VAL A 17 13.56 9.15 -23.97
CA VAL A 17 14.20 8.60 -22.77
C VAL A 17 13.09 7.97 -21.92
N ALA A 18 12.82 6.69 -22.17
CA ALA A 18 12.05 5.88 -21.25
C ALA A 18 12.98 5.54 -20.08
N CYS A 19 12.92 6.31 -19.00
CA CYS A 19 13.41 5.87 -17.69
C CYS A 19 12.54 4.69 -17.26
N GLN A 20 12.91 3.48 -17.70
CA GLN A 20 12.33 2.26 -17.17
C GLN A 20 12.89 2.09 -15.77
N SER A 21 12.12 2.56 -14.77
CA SER A 21 12.30 2.13 -13.39
C SER A 21 11.84 0.67 -13.32
N SER A 22 12.77 -0.24 -13.62
CA SER A 22 12.57 -1.66 -13.43
C SER A 22 12.59 -1.95 -11.93
N SER A 23 11.39 -1.97 -11.32
CA SER A 23 11.19 -2.54 -9.99
C SER A 23 11.36 -4.06 -10.07
N PRO A 24 12.04 -4.70 -9.11
CA PRO A 24 12.38 -6.11 -9.21
C PRO A 24 11.14 -7.00 -9.12
N THR A 25 11.15 -7.99 -10.00
CA THR A 25 10.18 -9.04 -10.25
C THR A 25 9.90 -9.92 -9.02
N VAL A 26 8.72 -9.77 -8.44
CA VAL A 26 7.88 -10.88 -7.98
C VAL A 26 6.50 -10.53 -8.52
N GLU A 27 5.98 -11.26 -9.51
CA GLU A 27 4.63 -11.05 -10.05
C GLU A 27 3.57 -11.46 -9.02
N GLY A 28 3.45 -10.67 -7.95
CA GLY A 28 2.33 -10.67 -7.03
C GLY A 28 1.63 -9.34 -7.20
N LYS A 29 0.35 -9.36 -7.55
CA LYS A 29 -0.49 -8.17 -7.54
C LYS A 29 -0.45 -7.54 -6.14
N THR A 30 -0.24 -6.22 -6.07
CA THR A 30 -0.37 -5.44 -4.85
C THR A 30 -1.74 -4.78 -4.82
N HIS A 31 -2.47 -4.94 -3.72
CA HIS A 31 -3.75 -4.31 -3.47
C HIS A 31 -3.56 -3.23 -2.41
N GLU A 32 -3.70 -1.97 -2.81
CA GLU A 32 -3.48 -0.84 -1.91
C GLU A 32 -4.80 -0.26 -1.38
N TYR A 33 -4.82 -0.04 -0.08
CA TYR A 33 -5.93 0.56 0.64
C TYR A 33 -5.45 1.71 1.52
N THR A 34 -6.33 2.68 1.67
CA THR A 34 -6.23 3.74 2.65
C THR A 34 -7.46 3.72 3.56
N LEU A 35 -7.43 4.47 4.64
CA LEU A 35 -8.57 4.65 5.55
C LEU A 35 -9.87 5.08 4.83
N LYS A 36 -9.77 5.77 3.68
CA LYS A 36 -10.93 6.24 2.91
C LYS A 36 -11.63 5.12 2.11
N GLN A 37 -10.95 4.01 1.88
CA GLN A 37 -11.43 2.91 1.03
C GLN A 37 -11.94 1.75 1.88
N LYS A 38 -13.11 1.23 1.53
CA LYS A 38 -13.62 -0.01 2.12
C LYS A 38 -13.09 -1.22 1.36
N CYS A 39 -12.70 -2.26 2.07
CA CYS A 39 -12.47 -3.57 1.46
C CYS A 39 -13.81 -4.13 0.94
N PRO A 40 -13.81 -4.90 -0.16
CA PRO A 40 -15.00 -5.64 -0.60
C PRO A 40 -15.48 -6.61 0.49
N THR A 41 -16.72 -7.11 0.32
CA THR A 41 -17.31 -8.09 1.25
C THR A 41 -16.43 -9.34 1.42
N LEU A 42 -15.81 -9.78 0.33
CA LEU A 42 -14.77 -10.81 0.30
C LEU A 42 -13.73 -10.37 -0.72
N MET A 43 -12.48 -10.34 -0.30
CA MET A 43 -11.32 -10.10 -1.15
C MET A 43 -10.70 -11.44 -1.52
N ASP A 44 -10.65 -11.75 -2.81
CA ASP A 44 -9.95 -12.93 -3.32
C ASP A 44 -8.53 -12.55 -3.74
N MET A 45 -7.55 -13.28 -3.23
CA MET A 45 -6.12 -13.10 -3.49
C MET A 45 -5.48 -14.44 -3.87
N LYS A 46 -4.29 -14.37 -4.46
CA LYS A 46 -3.42 -15.54 -4.70
C LYS A 46 -2.24 -15.56 -3.74
N VAL A 47 -1.65 -16.74 -3.52
CA VAL A 47 -0.37 -16.86 -2.81
C VAL A 47 0.68 -15.99 -3.51
N GLY A 48 1.42 -15.20 -2.73
CA GLY A 48 2.42 -14.26 -3.22
C GLY A 48 1.90 -12.84 -3.42
N GLU A 49 0.59 -12.63 -3.54
CA GLU A 49 0.00 -11.28 -3.60
C GLU A 49 0.15 -10.55 -2.27
N VAL A 50 0.11 -9.22 -2.35
CA VAL A 50 0.33 -8.33 -1.20
C VAL A 50 -0.86 -7.42 -1.02
N LEU A 51 -1.35 -7.27 0.21
CA LEU A 51 -2.26 -6.20 0.59
C LEU A 51 -1.48 -5.16 1.40
N VAL A 52 -1.58 -3.90 1.01
CA VAL A 52 -0.99 -2.77 1.73
C VAL A 52 -2.10 -1.88 2.24
N PHE A 53 -2.07 -1.55 3.53
CA PHE A 53 -2.96 -0.57 4.14
C PHE A 53 -2.13 0.59 4.68
N ASN A 54 -2.47 1.82 4.25
CA ASN A 54 -1.84 3.06 4.72
C ASN A 54 -2.85 3.91 5.47
N ALA A 55 -2.49 4.36 6.67
CA ALA A 55 -3.31 5.29 7.42
C ALA A 55 -2.46 6.40 8.06
N PRO A 56 -2.99 7.63 8.16
CA PRO A 56 -2.39 8.66 8.98
C PRO A 56 -2.30 8.20 10.44
N GLU A 57 -1.18 8.49 11.08
CA GLU A 57 -0.94 8.20 12.49
C GLU A 57 -0.13 9.33 13.13
N ASN A 58 -0.51 9.76 14.32
CA ASN A 58 0.29 10.70 15.11
C ASN A 58 0.60 10.10 16.49
N PRO A 59 1.76 9.42 16.63
CA PRO A 59 2.14 8.75 17.87
C PRO A 59 2.20 9.70 19.09
N SER A 60 2.44 11.00 18.89
CA SER A 60 2.46 11.98 19.98
C SER A 60 1.11 12.15 20.69
N THR A 61 0.02 11.76 20.04
CA THR A 61 -1.33 11.77 20.62
C THR A 61 -1.64 10.52 21.46
N GLY A 62 -0.74 9.53 21.42
CA GLY A 62 -0.93 8.22 22.04
C GLY A 62 -1.74 7.22 21.21
N TYR A 63 -2.40 7.66 20.15
CA TYR A 63 -3.14 6.77 19.27
C TYR A 63 -2.21 6.06 18.29
N GLN A 64 -2.48 4.77 18.09
CA GLN A 64 -1.74 3.91 17.19
C GLN A 64 -2.70 2.96 16.48
N TRP A 65 -2.42 2.66 15.21
CA TRP A 65 -3.04 1.56 14.51
C TRP A 65 -2.41 0.24 14.93
N GLN A 66 -3.26 -0.76 15.15
CA GLN A 66 -2.86 -2.09 15.58
C GLN A 66 -3.63 -3.15 14.81
N LEU A 67 -2.95 -4.25 14.47
CA LEU A 67 -3.60 -5.46 14.04
C LEU A 67 -4.20 -6.18 15.25
N LEU A 68 -5.52 -6.33 15.27
CA LEU A 68 -6.24 -6.82 16.45
C LEU A 68 -5.96 -8.28 16.78
N GLN A 69 -5.79 -9.11 15.75
CA GLN A 69 -5.53 -10.55 15.89
C GLN A 69 -4.42 -10.99 14.93
N PRO A 70 -3.54 -11.91 15.34
CA PRO A 70 -2.52 -12.46 14.45
C PRO A 70 -3.18 -13.23 13.30
N LEU A 71 -2.63 -13.06 12.10
CA LEU A 71 -3.06 -13.77 10.90
C LEU A 71 -2.30 -15.09 10.75
N LYS A 72 -2.93 -16.09 10.13
CA LYS A 72 -2.39 -17.44 10.00
C LYS A 72 -1.75 -17.70 8.64
N ILE A 73 -2.24 -17.02 7.60
CA ILE A 73 -1.84 -17.28 6.20
C ILE A 73 -1.02 -16.13 5.59
N PHE A 74 -0.76 -15.07 6.36
CA PHE A 74 -0.03 -13.88 5.93
C PHE A 74 1.26 -13.70 6.72
N LYS A 75 2.32 -13.30 6.02
CA LYS A 75 3.42 -12.56 6.64
C LYS A 75 3.05 -11.09 6.76
N THR A 76 3.17 -10.54 7.96
CA THR A 76 2.82 -9.15 8.28
C THR A 76 4.07 -8.33 8.56
N GLU A 77 4.17 -7.17 7.93
CA GLU A 77 5.21 -6.16 8.18
C GLU A 77 4.53 -4.83 8.49
N GLU A 78 5.07 -4.08 9.45
CA GLU A 78 4.55 -2.77 9.86
C GLU A 78 5.66 -1.73 9.85
N THR A 79 5.36 -0.56 9.30
CA THR A 79 6.28 0.58 9.31
C THR A 79 5.54 1.86 9.66
N TYR A 80 6.25 2.81 10.24
CA TYR A 80 5.78 4.17 10.44
C TYR A 80 6.80 5.13 9.85
N LEU A 81 6.33 6.07 9.04
CA LEU A 81 7.15 7.14 8.48
C LEU A 81 6.54 8.48 8.87
N GLN A 82 7.29 9.28 9.61
CA GLN A 82 6.92 10.65 9.93
C GLN A 82 6.90 11.50 8.65
N ASN A 83 5.96 12.45 8.56
CA ASN A 83 5.92 13.38 7.44
C ASN A 83 7.07 14.39 7.53
N ASP A 84 7.55 14.87 6.38
CA ASP A 84 8.57 15.93 6.35
C ASP A 84 8.09 17.18 7.09
N ASN A 85 9.01 17.79 7.85
CA ASN A 85 8.75 18.98 8.66
C ASN A 85 10.01 19.82 8.85
N GLU A 86 9.82 21.06 9.28
CA GLU A 86 10.92 21.95 9.68
C GLU A 86 11.68 21.37 10.88
N GLU A 87 12.99 21.65 10.94
CA GLU A 87 13.84 21.21 12.05
C GLU A 87 13.32 21.75 13.38
N GLY A 88 13.20 20.87 14.37
CA GLY A 88 12.68 21.20 15.70
C GLY A 88 11.15 21.19 15.84
N ALA A 89 10.39 20.89 14.78
CA ALA A 89 8.94 20.72 14.92
C ALA A 89 8.62 19.47 15.76
N VAL A 90 7.68 19.62 16.71
CA VAL A 90 7.23 18.56 17.61
C VAL A 90 5.81 18.13 17.30
N GLY A 91 5.48 16.87 17.61
CA GLY A 91 4.12 16.33 17.43
C GLY A 91 3.72 16.12 15.96
N VAL A 92 4.70 16.07 15.05
CA VAL A 92 4.47 15.83 13.63
C VAL A 92 3.98 14.41 13.42
N GLY A 93 2.81 14.30 12.78
CA GLY A 93 2.24 13.02 12.40
C GLY A 93 2.96 12.38 11.22
N GLY A 94 2.50 11.20 10.83
CA GLY A 94 3.09 10.42 9.76
C GLY A 94 2.08 9.45 9.18
N THR A 95 2.60 8.45 8.49
CA THR A 95 1.83 7.36 7.92
C THR A 95 2.28 6.04 8.53
N LYS A 96 1.33 5.29 9.08
CA LYS A 96 1.49 3.88 9.42
C LYS A 96 1.11 3.04 8.22
N THR A 97 1.99 2.10 7.86
CA THR A 97 1.79 1.16 6.77
C THR A 97 1.80 -0.26 7.31
N PHE A 98 0.77 -1.03 6.97
CA PHE A 98 0.72 -2.48 7.15
C PHE A 98 0.87 -3.14 5.79
N ARG A 99 1.73 -4.14 5.71
CA ARG A 99 1.97 -4.92 4.50
C ARG A 99 1.76 -6.41 4.81
N PHE A 100 0.78 -7.00 4.15
CA PHE A 100 0.37 -8.39 4.33
C PHE A 100 0.68 -9.18 3.06
N LYS A 101 1.69 -10.05 3.11
CA LYS A 101 2.02 -10.94 1.99
C LYS A 101 1.34 -12.29 2.21
N ALA A 102 0.50 -12.72 1.27
CA ALA A 102 -0.15 -14.03 1.32
C ALA A 102 0.91 -15.13 1.13
N GLU A 103 1.07 -16.02 2.11
CA GLU A 103 2.07 -17.09 2.06
C GLU A 103 1.46 -18.46 1.77
N LYS A 104 0.18 -18.67 2.12
CA LYS A 104 -0.51 -19.97 2.01
C LYS A 104 -1.98 -19.78 1.64
N PRO A 105 -2.60 -20.76 0.97
CA PRO A 105 -4.05 -20.77 0.75
C PRO A 105 -4.82 -20.82 2.08
N GLY A 106 -6.01 -20.22 2.11
CA GLY A 106 -6.86 -20.21 3.29
C GLY A 106 -7.78 -18.99 3.36
N GLN A 107 -8.31 -18.72 4.54
CA GLN A 107 -9.09 -17.51 4.82
C GLN A 107 -8.61 -16.88 6.11
N ASP A 108 -8.56 -15.56 6.11
CA ASP A 108 -8.24 -14.75 7.29
C ASP A 108 -9.08 -13.47 7.28
N TYR A 109 -9.17 -12.82 8.44
CA TYR A 109 -9.88 -11.56 8.63
C TYR A 109 -8.92 -10.53 9.20
N ILE A 110 -8.57 -9.54 8.38
CA ILE A 110 -7.74 -8.42 8.81
C ILE A 110 -8.66 -7.44 9.53
N GLU A 111 -8.32 -7.13 10.77
CA GLU A 111 -8.98 -6.11 11.57
C GLU A 111 -7.92 -5.17 12.14
N LEU A 112 -7.87 -3.96 11.59
CA LEU A 112 -7.01 -2.89 12.03
C LEU A 112 -7.83 -1.92 12.88
N VAL A 113 -7.34 -1.59 14.05
CA VAL A 113 -8.00 -0.69 15.01
C VAL A 113 -7.07 0.45 15.38
N HIS A 114 -7.62 1.65 15.53
CA HIS A 114 -6.90 2.82 16.00
C HIS A 114 -7.28 3.08 17.45
N VAL A 115 -6.30 2.95 18.35
CA VAL A 115 -6.52 2.92 19.80
C VAL A 115 -5.34 3.52 20.55
N ARG A 116 -5.58 3.93 21.79
CA ARG A 116 -4.53 4.14 22.78
C ARG A 116 -4.32 2.86 23.57
N SER A 117 -3.09 2.33 23.59
CA SER A 117 -2.83 1.02 24.18
C SER A 117 -3.15 0.93 25.68
N TRP A 118 -3.19 2.06 26.40
CA TRP A 118 -3.54 2.14 27.82
C TRP A 118 -5.04 2.37 28.08
N GLU A 119 -5.87 2.63 27.07
CA GLU A 119 -7.32 2.85 27.23
C GLU A 119 -8.12 1.59 26.90
N SER A 120 -7.87 0.50 27.63
CA SER A 120 -8.38 -0.86 27.35
C SER A 120 -9.91 -1.00 27.34
N SER A 121 -10.64 -0.04 27.90
CA SER A 121 -12.10 -0.07 28.04
C SER A 121 -12.85 0.76 26.99
N LYS A 122 -12.16 1.47 26.10
CA LYS A 122 -12.79 2.27 25.05
C LYS A 122 -12.83 1.53 23.71
N GLN A 123 -13.89 1.78 22.95
CA GLN A 123 -13.96 1.33 21.57
C GLN A 123 -12.92 2.08 20.71
N PRO A 124 -12.37 1.44 19.66
CA PRO A 124 -11.53 2.11 18.69
C PRO A 124 -12.25 3.32 18.09
N ASP A 125 -11.54 4.43 17.93
CA ASP A 125 -12.10 5.62 17.28
C ASP A 125 -12.18 5.44 15.76
N GLN A 126 -11.31 4.59 15.20
CA GLN A 126 -11.31 4.17 13.81
C GLN A 126 -11.01 2.67 13.68
N GLN A 127 -11.53 2.07 12.61
CA GLN A 127 -11.29 0.68 12.28
C GLN A 127 -11.34 0.46 10.78
N TRP A 128 -10.53 -0.48 10.30
CA TRP A 128 -10.58 -0.97 8.92
C TRP A 128 -10.54 -2.49 8.90
N ARG A 129 -11.42 -3.10 8.11
CA ARG A 129 -11.67 -4.54 8.16
C ARG A 129 -11.76 -5.14 6.77
N CYS A 130 -11.17 -6.31 6.59
CA CYS A 130 -11.13 -6.98 5.30
C CYS A 130 -11.16 -8.50 5.47
N ARG A 131 -12.20 -9.13 4.90
CA ARG A 131 -12.29 -10.59 4.83
C ARG A 131 -11.59 -11.05 3.57
N ILE A 132 -10.62 -11.95 3.71
CA ILE A 132 -9.76 -12.37 2.61
C ILE A 132 -9.83 -13.88 2.44
N ARG A 133 -9.89 -14.32 1.18
CA ARG A 133 -9.64 -15.70 0.77
C ARG A 133 -8.41 -15.71 -0.10
N VAL A 134 -7.48 -16.61 0.20
CA VAL A 134 -6.31 -16.90 -0.62
C VAL A 134 -6.49 -18.27 -1.25
N SER A 135 -6.41 -18.34 -2.58
CA SER A 135 -6.52 -19.58 -3.37
C SER A 135 -5.31 -19.79 -4.26
#